data_AF-T1B595-F1
#
_entry.id   AF-T1B595-F1
#
_cell.length_a   1.000
_cell.length_b   1.000
_cell.length_c   1.000
_cell.angle_alpha   90.00
_cell.angle_beta   90.00
_cell.angle_gamma   90.00
#
_symmetry.space_group_name_H-M   'P 1'
#
loop_
_entity.id
_entity.type
_entity.pdbx_description
1 polymer ?
#
loop_
_entity_poly.entity_id
_entity_poly.type
_entity_poly.pdbx_seq_one_letter_code
_entity_poly.pdbx_strand_id
1 'polypeptide(L)'
;RLTRVLYRPFDIRNTYYTGNSRGFHCMPRAGVMGHFFHRENIGLVTSRLTKGEDFAHAQVTEDITEVICMSPKTSNNGFVFPLWLYPSEATDLLDTGPRERRPNLAPAFLADLKAKLGHAPSPETILAYIYAVLYAPSYRARYAEFLKRDFPRV
;
A
#
# COMPACT_ATOMS: atom_id res chain seq x y z
N ARG A 1 -15.40 14.66 -1.55
CA ARG A 1 -16.48 13.68 -1.81
C ARG A 1 -16.49 12.67 -0.68
N LEU A 2 -17.67 12.16 -0.28
CA LEU A 2 -17.77 11.14 0.76
C LEU A 2 -17.09 9.84 0.28
N THR A 3 -16.20 9.28 1.09
CA THR A 3 -15.46 8.06 0.75
C THR A 3 -15.12 7.27 2.02
N ARG A 4 -14.83 5.98 1.86
CA ARG A 4 -14.41 5.10 2.96
C ARG A 4 -12.93 5.32 3.24
N VAL A 5 -12.56 5.29 4.51
CA VAL A 5 -11.16 5.37 4.97
C VAL A 5 -10.89 4.27 5.99
N LEU A 6 -9.80 3.55 5.79
CA LEU A 6 -9.24 2.66 6.79
C LEU A 6 -8.64 3.52 7.91
N TYR A 7 -9.41 3.71 8.98
CA TYR A 7 -9.03 4.56 10.11
C TYR A 7 -8.09 3.81 11.07
N ARG A 8 -8.46 2.56 11.42
CA ARG A 8 -7.65 1.61 12.19
C ARG A 8 -7.84 0.20 11.60
N PRO A 9 -7.04 -0.80 11.99
CA PRO A 9 -7.21 -2.15 11.48
C PRO A 9 -8.62 -2.62 11.82
N PHE A 10 -9.36 -3.02 10.79
CA PHE A 10 -10.77 -3.44 10.88
C PHE A 10 -11.79 -2.34 11.32
N ASP A 11 -11.38 -1.06 11.38
CA ASP A 11 -12.26 0.08 11.64
C ASP A 11 -12.29 0.98 10.39
N ILE A 12 -13.30 0.76 9.55
CA ILE A 12 -13.52 1.52 8.32
C ILE A 12 -14.57 2.59 8.59
N ARG A 13 -14.21 3.84 8.37
CA ARG A 13 -15.07 5.00 8.60
C ARG A 13 -15.34 5.74 7.31
N ASN A 14 -16.29 6.65 7.35
CA ASN A 14 -16.52 7.59 6.26
C ASN A 14 -15.74 8.89 6.50
N THR A 15 -15.19 9.47 5.44
CA THR A 15 -14.51 10.76 5.47
C THR A 15 -14.85 11.59 4.24
N TYR A 16 -14.55 12.89 4.28
CA TYR A 16 -14.76 13.78 3.15
C TYR A 16 -13.43 14.10 2.46
N TYR A 17 -13.08 13.30 1.46
CA TYR A 17 -11.82 13.46 0.74
C TYR A 17 -11.93 14.50 -0.38
N THR A 18 -11.26 15.64 -0.22
CA THR A 18 -11.24 16.73 -1.21
C THR A 18 -10.07 16.64 -2.19
N GLY A 19 -9.01 15.90 -1.86
CA GLY A 19 -7.75 15.90 -2.61
C GLY A 19 -6.92 17.19 -2.45
N ASN A 20 -7.47 18.24 -1.84
CA ASN A 20 -6.79 19.52 -1.63
C ASN A 20 -5.95 19.49 -0.35
N SER A 21 -4.64 19.75 -0.48
CA SER A 21 -3.76 19.89 0.68
C SER A 21 -4.13 21.14 1.48
N ARG A 22 -3.99 21.07 2.81
CA ARG A 22 -4.36 22.14 3.75
C ARG A 22 -5.84 22.56 3.67
N GLY A 23 -6.70 21.66 3.17
CA GLY A 23 -8.15 21.78 3.23
C GLY A 23 -8.73 20.92 4.35
N PHE A 24 -9.78 20.14 4.04
CA PHE A 24 -10.35 19.17 4.99
C PHE A 24 -9.30 18.17 5.51
N HIS A 25 -8.41 17.71 4.63
CA HIS A 25 -7.21 16.96 5.02
C HIS A 25 -5.99 17.88 4.97
N CYS A 26 -5.16 17.83 6.02
CA CYS A 26 -3.87 18.54 6.03
C CYS A 26 -3.00 18.08 4.84
N MET A 27 -2.85 16.76 4.68
CA MET A 27 -2.13 16.13 3.58
C MET A 27 -2.93 14.95 3.01
N PRO A 28 -3.62 15.10 1.87
CA PRO A 28 -4.41 14.03 1.27
C PRO A 28 -3.55 12.96 0.57
N ARG A 29 -2.28 13.27 0.28
CA ARG A 29 -1.31 12.34 -0.36
C ARG A 29 -1.84 11.79 -1.69
N ALA A 30 -2.27 12.69 -2.58
CA ALA A 30 -2.87 12.35 -3.87
C ALA A 30 -2.03 11.38 -4.73
N GLY A 31 -0.68 11.45 -4.63
CA GLY A 31 0.21 10.52 -5.34
C GLY A 31 0.13 9.06 -4.91
N VAL A 32 -0.52 8.75 -3.77
CA VAL A 32 -0.80 7.36 -3.33
C VAL A 32 -2.30 7.15 -3.19
N MET A 33 -2.98 8.00 -2.42
CA MET A 33 -4.41 7.86 -2.15
C MET A 33 -5.29 8.05 -3.40
N GLY A 34 -4.79 8.76 -4.42
CA GLY A 34 -5.49 8.90 -5.71
C GLY A 34 -5.66 7.57 -6.45
N HIS A 35 -4.87 6.55 -6.14
CA HIS A 35 -5.01 5.21 -6.70
C HIS A 35 -6.11 4.36 -6.03
N PHE A 36 -6.65 4.80 -4.89
CA PHE A 36 -7.75 4.16 -4.16
C PHE A 36 -9.04 5.00 -4.22
N PHE A 37 -8.91 6.32 -4.34
CA PHE A 37 -10.06 7.24 -4.32
C PHE A 37 -11.00 6.99 -5.52
N HIS A 38 -12.16 6.37 -5.26
CA HIS A 38 -13.14 5.95 -6.26
C HIS A 38 -12.57 5.03 -7.35
N ARG A 39 -11.61 4.17 -6.99
CA ARG A 39 -11.00 3.19 -7.90
C ARG A 39 -10.89 1.85 -7.18
N GLU A 40 -11.07 0.76 -7.93
CA GLU A 40 -10.85 -0.59 -7.41
C GLU A 40 -9.35 -0.88 -7.32
N ASN A 41 -8.83 -1.03 -6.12
CA ASN A 41 -7.42 -1.32 -5.91
C ASN A 41 -7.25 -2.16 -4.64
N ILE A 42 -6.11 -2.84 -4.53
CA ILE A 42 -5.68 -3.48 -3.30
C ILE A 42 -4.28 -2.98 -2.99
N GLY A 43 -4.00 -2.69 -1.72
CA GLY A 43 -2.70 -2.21 -1.27
C GLY A 43 -2.23 -2.94 -0.04
N LEU A 44 -0.91 -3.13 0.06
CA LEU A 44 -0.27 -3.53 1.29
C LEU A 44 -0.06 -2.28 2.16
N VAL A 45 -0.49 -2.35 3.41
CA VAL A 45 -0.17 -1.36 4.43
C VAL A 45 0.86 -1.97 5.36
N THR A 46 2.00 -1.30 5.54
CA THR A 46 2.99 -1.69 6.55
C THR A 46 3.66 -0.49 7.20
N SER A 47 4.44 -0.71 8.25
CA SER A 47 5.21 0.33 8.94
C SER A 47 6.70 0.19 8.64
N ARG A 48 7.38 1.32 8.50
CA ARG A 48 8.84 1.35 8.33
C ARG A 48 9.58 0.97 9.61
N LEU A 49 9.01 1.28 10.77
CA LEU A 49 9.66 1.13 12.05
C LEU A 49 8.63 0.77 13.12
N THR A 50 8.97 -0.18 13.98
CA THR A 50 8.18 -0.55 15.16
C THR A 50 8.93 -0.12 16.43
N LYS A 51 8.26 0.59 17.34
CA LYS A 51 8.93 1.15 18.54
C LYS A 51 8.62 0.30 19.76
N GLY A 52 9.56 -0.59 20.10
CA GLY A 52 9.46 -1.41 21.32
C GLY A 52 8.33 -2.44 21.28
N GLU A 53 7.88 -2.80 20.08
CA GLU A 53 6.82 -3.75 19.81
C GLU A 53 7.27 -4.77 18.76
N ASP A 54 6.76 -5.99 18.87
CA ASP A 54 6.99 -7.02 17.87
C ASP A 54 6.29 -6.67 16.55
N PHE A 55 6.90 -7.05 15.44
CA PHE A 55 6.34 -6.74 14.14
C PHE A 55 5.03 -7.52 13.89
N ALA A 56 3.92 -6.79 13.97
CA ALA A 56 2.59 -7.21 13.50
C ALA A 56 2.00 -6.21 12.49
N HIS A 57 2.84 -5.33 11.94
CA HIS A 57 2.43 -4.13 11.21
C HIS A 57 2.33 -4.39 9.71
N ALA A 58 1.51 -5.36 9.31
CA ALA A 58 1.15 -5.62 7.92
C ALA A 58 -0.36 -5.85 7.83
N GLN A 59 -1.04 -5.28 6.84
CA GLN A 59 -2.43 -5.58 6.50
C GLN A 59 -2.68 -5.22 5.03
N VAL A 60 -3.79 -5.67 4.44
CA VAL A 60 -4.24 -5.22 3.12
C VAL A 60 -5.39 -4.23 3.24
N THR A 61 -5.57 -3.40 2.22
CA THR A 61 -6.68 -2.43 2.15
C THR A 61 -7.14 -2.23 0.72
N GLU A 62 -8.42 -1.92 0.56
CA GLU A 62 -9.04 -1.49 -0.68
C GLU A 62 -9.43 0.00 -0.65
N ASP A 63 -9.27 0.64 0.53
CA ASP A 63 -9.73 1.99 0.80
C ASP A 63 -8.53 2.95 0.97
N ILE A 64 -8.80 4.26 0.92
CA ILE A 64 -7.80 5.24 1.37
C ILE A 64 -7.47 4.99 2.85
N THR A 65 -6.23 5.27 3.26
CA THR A 65 -5.73 4.87 4.58
C THR A 65 -5.27 6.06 5.39
N GLU A 66 -5.64 6.07 6.67
CA GLU A 66 -5.20 7.07 7.63
C GLU A 66 -3.72 6.85 8.02
N VAL A 67 -2.96 7.94 8.20
CA VAL A 67 -1.48 7.87 8.30
C VAL A 67 -0.98 7.10 9.53
N ILE A 68 -1.74 7.06 10.61
CA ILE A 68 -1.39 6.30 11.82
C ILE A 68 -2.27 5.05 11.99
N CYS A 69 -2.84 4.51 10.90
CA CYS A 69 -3.74 3.36 10.96
C CYS A 69 -3.09 2.13 11.60
N MET A 70 -1.77 1.96 11.48
CA MET A 70 -1.03 0.84 12.07
C MET A 70 -0.45 1.15 13.45
N SER A 71 -0.77 2.31 14.03
CA SER A 71 -0.08 2.79 15.23
C SER A 71 -0.90 2.66 16.50
N PRO A 72 -0.68 1.60 17.30
CA PRO A 72 -1.40 1.44 18.56
C PRO A 72 -1.00 2.51 19.60
N LYS A 73 0.25 3.02 19.51
CA LYS A 73 0.83 3.99 20.46
C LYS A 73 1.29 5.29 19.79
N THR A 74 0.69 5.66 18.65
CA THR A 74 1.04 6.87 17.87
C THR A 74 2.55 7.03 17.61
N SER A 75 3.22 5.89 17.41
CA SER A 75 4.67 5.74 17.34
C SER A 75 5.19 5.48 15.92
N ASN A 76 4.30 5.09 15.00
CA ASN A 76 4.62 4.62 13.67
C ASN A 76 3.57 5.09 12.64
N ASN A 77 3.95 5.18 11.37
CA ASN A 77 3.02 5.50 10.29
C ASN A 77 2.66 4.21 9.51
N GLY A 78 1.44 4.16 8.99
CA GLY A 78 1.03 3.24 7.93
C GLY A 78 1.48 3.77 6.57
N PHE A 79 2.33 3.01 5.90
CA PHE A 79 2.74 3.24 4.53
C PHE A 79 1.96 2.31 3.62
N VAL A 80 1.36 2.87 2.58
CA VAL A 80 0.52 2.13 1.64
C VAL A 80 1.27 1.91 0.34
N PHE A 81 1.30 0.66 -0.10
CA PHE A 81 1.88 0.20 -1.35
C PHE A 81 0.73 -0.30 -2.24
N PRO A 82 0.18 0.55 -3.14
CA PRO A 82 -0.89 0.14 -4.05
C PRO A 82 -0.38 -0.91 -5.02
N LEU A 83 -1.19 -1.93 -5.32
CA LEU A 83 -0.90 -2.92 -6.36
C LEU A 83 -1.05 -2.32 -7.75
N TRP A 84 -2.07 -1.48 -7.94
CA TRP A 84 -2.35 -0.88 -9.24
C TRP A 84 -2.05 0.62 -9.23
N LEU A 85 -1.30 1.07 -10.24
CA LEU A 85 -1.11 2.48 -10.56
C LEU A 85 -2.11 2.88 -11.63
N TYR A 86 -2.88 3.89 -11.31
CA TYR A 86 -3.80 4.51 -12.24
C TYR A 86 -3.18 5.76 -12.87
N PRO A 87 -3.46 6.03 -14.17
CA PRO A 87 -3.05 7.27 -14.79
C PRO A 87 -3.71 8.46 -14.09
N SER A 88 -2.99 9.59 -14.06
CA SER A 88 -3.59 10.87 -13.67
C SER A 88 -4.77 11.17 -14.58
N GLU A 89 -5.78 11.87 -14.04
CA GLU A 89 -6.81 12.42 -14.92
C GLU A 89 -6.15 13.37 -15.92
N ALA A 90 -6.51 13.24 -17.20
CA ALA A 90 -5.96 14.06 -18.27
C ALA A 90 -6.20 15.53 -17.94
N THR A 91 -5.12 16.26 -17.69
CA THR A 91 -5.15 17.72 -17.52
C THR A 91 -5.24 18.44 -18.86
N ASP A 92 -4.94 17.75 -19.96
CA ASP A 92 -4.91 18.30 -21.31
C ASP A 92 -5.78 17.49 -22.26
N LEU A 93 -6.51 18.18 -23.14
CA LEU A 93 -7.42 17.58 -24.13
C LEU A 93 -6.66 16.70 -25.15
N LEU A 94 -5.35 16.93 -25.29
CA LEU A 94 -4.45 16.22 -26.20
C LEU A 94 -3.77 15.00 -25.56
N ASP A 95 -4.04 14.71 -24.27
CA ASP A 95 -3.47 13.54 -23.60
C ASP A 95 -4.16 12.25 -24.07
N THR A 96 -3.58 11.64 -25.12
CA THR A 96 -3.99 10.37 -25.71
C THR A 96 -3.25 9.18 -25.09
N GLY A 97 -2.63 9.34 -23.92
CA GLY A 97 -1.93 8.26 -23.24
C GLY A 97 -2.86 7.08 -22.91
N PRO A 98 -2.32 5.84 -22.83
CA PRO A 98 -3.10 4.67 -22.45
C PRO A 98 -3.69 4.87 -21.06
N ARG A 99 -5.03 4.77 -20.96
CA ARG A 99 -5.79 5.02 -19.72
C ARG A 99 -5.92 3.79 -18.83
N GLU A 100 -5.21 2.71 -19.17
CA GLU A 100 -5.28 1.45 -18.44
C GLU A 100 -4.44 1.50 -17.16
N ARG A 101 -4.92 0.82 -16.11
CA ARG A 101 -4.15 0.63 -14.88
C ARG A 101 -2.96 -0.29 -15.15
N ARG A 102 -1.82 -0.03 -14.50
CA ARG A 102 -0.62 -0.88 -14.60
C ARG A 102 -0.20 -1.38 -13.21
N PRO A 103 0.42 -2.57 -13.10
CA PRO A 103 0.86 -3.06 -11.80
C PRO A 103 2.04 -2.23 -11.28
N ASN A 104 2.07 -1.98 -9.97
CA ASN A 104 3.12 -1.29 -9.24
C ASN A 104 4.26 -2.25 -8.85
N LEU A 105 4.75 -3.01 -9.84
CA LEU A 105 5.82 -3.99 -9.67
C LEU A 105 6.94 -3.66 -10.65
N ALA A 106 8.19 -3.68 -10.18
CA ALA A 106 9.33 -3.36 -11.01
C ALA A 106 9.46 -4.38 -12.16
N PRO A 107 9.62 -3.96 -13.42
CA PRO A 107 9.76 -4.89 -14.54
C PRO A 107 10.92 -5.88 -14.38
N ALA A 108 12.05 -5.43 -13.81
CA ALA A 108 13.19 -6.28 -13.52
C ALA A 108 12.86 -7.38 -12.50
N PHE A 109 12.03 -7.08 -11.49
CA PHE A 109 11.57 -8.06 -10.51
C PHE A 109 10.64 -9.09 -11.14
N LEU A 110 9.72 -8.66 -12.01
CA LEU A 110 8.84 -9.58 -12.75
C LEU A 110 9.62 -10.50 -13.70
N ALA A 111 10.67 -9.98 -14.35
CA ALA A 111 11.54 -10.76 -15.21
C ALA A 111 12.32 -11.84 -14.41
N ASP A 112 12.86 -11.48 -13.25
CA ASP A 112 13.56 -12.40 -12.36
C ASP A 112 12.63 -13.51 -11.82
N LEU A 113 11.40 -13.15 -11.41
CA LEU A 113 10.38 -14.12 -10.99
C LEU A 113 10.05 -15.10 -12.12
N LYS A 114 9.82 -14.58 -13.34
CA LYS A 114 9.52 -15.42 -14.50
C LYS A 114 10.66 -16.39 -14.81
N ALA A 115 11.90 -15.94 -14.70
CA ALA A 115 13.08 -16.78 -14.91
C ALA A 115 13.20 -17.90 -13.87
N LYS A 116 12.90 -17.62 -12.60
CA LYS A 116 13.01 -18.59 -11.49
C LYS A 116 11.84 -19.58 -11.42
N LEU A 117 10.63 -19.13 -11.73
CA LEU A 117 9.41 -19.94 -11.61
C LEU A 117 9.01 -20.64 -12.91
N GLY A 118 9.59 -20.24 -14.04
CA GLY A 118 9.21 -20.75 -15.37
C GLY A 118 7.88 -20.20 -15.90
N HIS A 119 7.15 -19.41 -15.11
CA HIS A 119 5.93 -18.70 -15.50
C HIS A 119 5.88 -17.33 -14.83
N ALA A 120 5.02 -16.43 -15.34
CA ALA A 120 4.76 -15.13 -14.72
C ALA A 120 3.51 -15.23 -13.82
N PRO A 121 3.62 -15.13 -12.48
CA PRO A 121 2.46 -15.07 -11.60
C PRO A 121 1.67 -13.76 -11.81
N SER A 122 0.38 -13.75 -11.47
CA SER A 122 -0.39 -12.51 -11.51
C SER A 122 0.09 -11.54 -10.43
N PRO A 123 -0.10 -10.22 -10.61
CA PRO A 123 0.23 -9.22 -9.59
C PRO A 123 -0.43 -9.51 -8.23
N GLU A 124 -1.67 -10.01 -8.22
CA GLU A 124 -2.39 -10.41 -7.02
C GLU A 124 -1.74 -11.61 -6.33
N THR A 125 -1.28 -12.61 -7.09
CA THR A 125 -0.55 -13.76 -6.53
C THR A 125 0.77 -13.32 -5.89
N ILE A 126 1.48 -12.37 -6.51
CA ILE A 126 2.71 -11.79 -5.97
C ILE A 126 2.42 -11.06 -4.65
N LEU A 127 1.39 -10.22 -4.63
CA LEU A 127 0.97 -9.51 -3.42
C LEU A 127 0.58 -10.49 -2.30
N ALA A 128 -0.21 -11.52 -2.62
CA ALA A 128 -0.63 -12.55 -1.67
C ALA A 128 0.57 -13.33 -1.11
N TYR A 129 1.56 -13.64 -1.95
CA TYR A 129 2.80 -14.27 -1.50
C TYR A 129 3.59 -13.37 -0.54
N ILE A 130 3.81 -12.10 -0.90
CA ILE A 130 4.49 -11.12 -0.03
C ILE A 130 3.75 -11.04 1.31
N TYR A 131 2.42 -10.92 1.27
CA TYR A 131 1.59 -10.88 2.46
C TYR A 131 1.78 -12.14 3.33
N ALA A 132 1.75 -13.33 2.74
CA ALA A 132 1.97 -14.59 3.45
C ALA A 132 3.36 -14.64 4.11
N VAL A 133 4.42 -14.21 3.40
CA VAL A 133 5.79 -14.17 3.95
C VAL A 133 5.87 -13.23 5.16
N LEU A 134 5.23 -12.06 5.12
CA LEU A 134 5.21 -11.12 6.24
C LEU A 134 4.48 -11.67 7.48
N TYR A 135 3.69 -12.73 7.35
CA TYR A 135 3.04 -13.44 8.45
C TYR A 135 3.72 -14.74 8.85
N ALA A 136 4.73 -15.20 8.10
CA ALA A 136 5.45 -16.42 8.44
C ALA A 136 6.25 -16.23 9.74
N PRO A 137 6.08 -17.12 10.76
CA PRO A 137 6.83 -17.03 12.01
C PRO A 137 8.34 -17.10 11.81
N SER A 138 8.79 -17.95 10.87
CA SER A 138 10.21 -18.09 10.51
C SER A 138 10.80 -16.81 9.94
N TYR A 139 10.06 -16.09 9.09
CA TYR A 139 10.48 -14.80 8.54
C TYR A 139 10.61 -13.75 9.65
N ARG A 140 9.56 -13.59 10.48
CA ARG A 140 9.55 -12.61 11.57
C ARG A 140 10.65 -12.87 12.60
N ALA A 141 10.90 -14.13 12.95
CA ALA A 141 11.97 -14.50 13.87
C ALA A 141 13.35 -14.22 13.27
N ARG A 142 13.59 -14.63 12.01
CA ARG A 142 14.87 -14.45 11.33
C ARG A 142 15.24 -12.98 11.12
N TYR A 143 14.25 -12.13 10.83
CA TYR A 143 14.47 -10.72 10.51
C TYR A 143 14.00 -9.75 11.61
N ALA A 144 13.77 -10.24 12.84
CA ALA A 144 13.20 -9.44 13.93
C ALA A 144 13.93 -8.12 14.18
N GLU A 145 15.26 -8.13 14.20
CA GLU A 145 16.07 -6.93 14.41
C GLU A 145 16.03 -5.95 13.23
N PHE A 146 15.85 -6.48 12.01
CA PHE A 146 15.74 -5.66 10.81
C PHE A 146 14.36 -5.00 10.71
N LEU A 147 13.29 -5.74 11.01
CA LEU A 147 11.90 -5.26 10.99
C LEU A 147 11.63 -4.12 12.00
N LYS A 148 12.47 -3.99 13.03
CA LYS A 148 12.43 -2.86 13.97
C LYS A 148 13.01 -1.56 13.39
N ARG A 149 13.75 -1.61 12.29
CA ARG A 149 14.61 -0.50 11.83
C ARG A 149 14.23 0.05 10.46
N ASP A 150 13.72 -0.79 9.57
CA ASP A 150 13.38 -0.39 8.21
C ASP A 150 12.22 -1.22 7.65
N PHE A 151 11.76 -0.87 6.44
CA PHE A 151 10.70 -1.59 5.76
C PHE A 151 11.00 -3.09 5.63
N PRO A 152 9.98 -3.97 5.78
CA PRO A 152 10.13 -5.39 5.48
C PRO A 152 10.65 -5.62 4.06
N ARG A 153 11.53 -6.61 3.91
CA ARG A 153 12.10 -7.05 2.62
C ARG A 153 11.78 -8.51 2.41
N VAL A 154 11.18 -8.84 1.27
CA VAL A 154 10.82 -10.21 0.86
C VAL A 154 11.67 -10.62 -0.33
#